data_AF-A0A8S4N120-F1
#
_entry.id   AF-A0A8S4N120-F1
#
_cell.length_a   1.000
_cell.length_b   1.000
_cell.length_c   1.000
_cell.angle_alpha   90.00
_cell.angle_beta   90.00
_cell.angle_gamma   90.00
#
_symmetry.space_group_name_H-M   'P 1'
#
loop_
_entity.id
_entity.type
_entity.pdbx_description
1 polymer ?
#
loop_
_entity_poly.entity_id
_entity_poly.type
_entity_poly.pdbx_seq_one_letter_code
_entity_poly.pdbx_strand_id
1 'polypeptide(L)'
;DGYICECPDGFSGQYCENADNVTCDFNLCENNSTCVESNTTSDDYICECPDGFSGQYCENADNQTCDFNFCENNSTCVESNTTSDGYICECPDGFSGQYCENADN
;
A
#
# COMPACT_ATOMS: atom_id res chain seq x y z
N ASP A 1 17.12 -2.44 -29.30
CA ASP A 1 15.75 -2.81 -29.71
C ASP A 1 14.83 -2.75 -28.51
N GLY A 2 14.06 -1.67 -28.39
CA GLY A 2 13.04 -1.53 -27.35
C GLY A 2 11.70 -2.00 -27.89
N TYR A 3 11.09 -2.99 -27.22
CA TYR A 3 9.69 -3.34 -27.45
C TYR A 3 8.83 -2.32 -26.70
N ILE A 4 7.93 -1.67 -27.42
CA ILE A 4 6.84 -0.88 -26.85
C ILE A 4 5.58 -1.74 -27.03
N CYS A 5 4.86 -1.97 -25.94
CA CYS A 5 3.55 -2.62 -25.99
C CYS A 5 2.51 -1.64 -26.56
N GLU A 6 1.68 -2.11 -27.49
CA GLU A 6 0.44 -1.38 -27.81
C GLU A 6 -0.54 -1.61 -26.65
N CYS A 7 -0.83 -0.55 -25.92
CA CYS A 7 -1.68 -0.62 -24.75
C CYS A 7 -3.16 -0.55 -25.11
N PRO A 8 -4.02 -1.32 -24.42
CA PRO A 8 -5.47 -1.17 -24.53
C PRO A 8 -5.92 0.26 -24.18
N ASP A 9 -7.08 0.66 -24.68
CA ASP A 9 -7.68 1.96 -24.31
C ASP A 9 -7.76 2.09 -22.79
N GLY A 10 -7.19 3.18 -22.26
CA GLY A 10 -7.11 3.44 -20.83
C GLY A 10 -5.88 2.90 -20.13
N PHE A 11 -4.86 2.43 -20.84
CA PHE A 11 -3.55 2.06 -20.28
C PHE A 11 -2.39 2.71 -21.04
N SER A 12 -1.31 3.03 -20.32
CA SER A 12 -0.05 3.54 -20.84
C SER A 12 1.16 2.98 -20.09
N GLY A 13 2.36 3.36 -20.54
CA GLY A 13 3.62 2.81 -20.03
C GLY A 13 4.30 1.91 -21.04
N GLN A 14 5.56 1.55 -20.78
CA GLN A 14 6.33 0.71 -21.71
C GLN A 14 5.75 -0.70 -21.80
N TYR A 15 5.13 -1.16 -20.72
CA TYR A 15 4.51 -2.45 -20.53
C TYR A 15 3.01 -2.33 -20.21
N CYS A 16 2.40 -1.17 -20.48
CA CYS A 16 0.99 -0.89 -20.18
C CYS A 16 0.65 -0.98 -18.67
N GLU A 17 1.62 -0.63 -17.83
CA GLU A 17 1.55 -0.70 -16.37
C GLU A 17 0.75 0.44 -15.74
N ASN A 18 0.56 1.55 -16.45
CA ASN A 18 -0.20 2.70 -15.99
C ASN A 18 -1.62 2.58 -16.54
N ALA A 19 -2.62 2.81 -15.72
CA ALA A 19 -4.00 2.92 -16.19
C ALA A 19 -4.36 4.42 -16.25
N ASP A 20 -4.61 4.91 -17.46
CA ASP A 20 -4.85 6.33 -17.77
C ASP A 20 -6.34 6.71 -17.62
N ASN A 21 -7.23 5.73 -17.54
CA ASN A 21 -8.68 5.94 -17.54
C ASN A 21 -9.36 5.02 -16.51
N VAL A 22 -8.90 5.13 -15.27
CA VAL A 22 -9.44 4.31 -14.18
C VAL A 22 -10.73 4.95 -13.68
N THR A 23 -11.86 4.47 -14.16
CA THR A 23 -13.15 4.74 -13.52
C THR A 23 -13.42 3.68 -12.44
N CYS A 24 -14.43 3.94 -11.60
CA CYS A 24 -14.88 2.95 -10.63
C CYS A 24 -15.39 1.64 -11.26
N ASP A 25 -15.60 1.59 -12.58
CA ASP A 25 -15.98 0.36 -13.28
C ASP A 25 -14.89 -0.71 -13.23
N PHE A 26 -13.61 -0.31 -13.15
CA PHE A 26 -12.48 -1.24 -13.06
C PHE A 26 -12.27 -1.81 -11.65
N ASN A 27 -12.87 -1.22 -10.61
CA ASN A 27 -12.74 -1.63 -9.21
C ASN A 27 -11.30 -1.99 -8.80
N LEU A 28 -10.37 -1.08 -9.04
CA LEU A 28 -8.97 -1.27 -8.63
C LEU A 28 -8.76 -1.03 -7.13
N CYS A 29 -9.74 -0.43 -6.44
CA CYS A 29 -9.69 -0.21 -5.01
C CYS A 29 -9.81 -1.54 -4.25
N GLU A 30 -8.84 -1.86 -3.39
CA GLU A 30 -8.75 -3.10 -2.61
C GLU A 30 -9.31 -2.96 -1.19
N ASN A 31 -9.34 -4.05 -0.42
CA ASN A 31 -9.65 -4.05 1.02
C ASN A 31 -11.02 -3.44 1.42
N ASN A 32 -12.07 -3.68 0.63
CA ASN A 32 -13.44 -3.14 0.85
C ASN A 32 -13.49 -1.60 0.86
N SER A 33 -12.57 -0.94 0.17
CA SER A 33 -12.61 0.50 -0.03
C SER A 33 -13.75 0.94 -0.96
N THR A 34 -14.13 2.21 -0.85
CA THR A 34 -15.19 2.81 -1.67
C THR A 34 -14.57 3.64 -2.78
N CYS A 35 -14.85 3.31 -4.03
CA CYS A 35 -14.40 4.10 -5.16
C CYS A 35 -15.30 5.33 -5.37
N VAL A 36 -14.71 6.51 -5.53
CA VAL A 36 -15.40 7.77 -5.78
C VAL A 36 -14.83 8.46 -7.01
N GLU A 37 -15.68 8.79 -7.99
CA GLU A 37 -15.28 9.57 -9.17
C GLU A 37 -15.03 11.04 -8.78
N SER A 38 -13.83 11.56 -9.06
CA SER A 38 -13.53 12.97 -8.83
C SER A 38 -14.09 13.83 -9.95
N ASN A 39 -14.87 14.85 -9.59
CA ASN A 39 -15.56 15.72 -10.55
C ASN A 39 -14.69 16.90 -11.05
N THR A 40 -13.39 16.92 -10.75
CA THR A 40 -12.53 18.11 -10.98
C THR A 40 -11.60 18.00 -12.19
N THR A 41 -11.31 16.79 -12.65
CA THR A 41 -10.40 16.49 -13.78
C THR A 41 -10.81 15.13 -14.32
N SER A 42 -10.89 14.99 -15.65
CA SER A 42 -11.60 13.92 -16.34
C SER A 42 -11.04 12.49 -16.15
N ASP A 43 -9.98 12.32 -15.35
CA ASP A 43 -9.22 11.08 -15.23
C ASP A 43 -8.86 10.73 -13.76
N ASP A 44 -9.41 11.44 -12.77
CA ASP A 44 -9.11 11.20 -11.36
C ASP A 44 -10.26 10.48 -10.66
N TYR A 45 -10.05 9.23 -10.26
CA TYR A 45 -10.89 8.55 -9.26
C TYR A 45 -10.09 8.46 -7.95
N ILE A 46 -10.81 8.37 -6.83
CA ILE A 46 -10.20 8.29 -5.50
C ILE A 46 -10.78 7.06 -4.80
N CYS A 47 -9.92 6.20 -4.27
CA CYS A 47 -10.33 5.16 -3.34
C CYS A 47 -10.41 5.74 -1.93
N GLU A 48 -11.61 5.77 -1.35
CA GLU A 48 -11.80 6.04 0.07
C GLU A 48 -11.44 4.77 0.85
N CYS A 49 -10.23 4.78 1.42
CA CYS A 49 -9.71 3.66 2.18
C CYS A 49 -10.41 3.55 3.55
N PRO A 50 -10.77 2.32 3.97
CA PRO A 50 -11.25 2.09 5.32
C PRO A 50 -10.14 2.34 6.35
N ASP A 51 -10.55 2.56 7.60
CA ASP A 51 -9.61 2.77 8.70
C ASP A 51 -8.56 1.66 8.75
N GLY A 52 -7.29 2.05 8.77
CA GLY A 52 -6.16 1.13 8.75
C GLY A 52 -5.72 0.68 7.35
N PHE A 53 -6.13 1.39 6.29
CA PHE A 53 -5.61 1.18 4.93
C PHE A 53 -5.24 2.51 4.25
N SER A 54 -4.24 2.47 3.38
CA SER A 54 -3.77 3.60 2.59
C SER A 54 -3.20 3.16 1.23
N GLY A 55 -2.74 4.13 0.44
CA GLY A 55 -2.31 3.92 -0.94
C GLY A 55 -3.34 4.43 -1.93
N GLN A 56 -2.96 4.48 -3.20
CA GLN A 56 -3.84 4.95 -4.27
C GLN A 56 -5.05 4.01 -4.45
N TYR A 57 -4.84 2.73 -4.18
CA TYR A 57 -5.79 1.65 -4.33
C TYR A 57 -6.20 1.06 -2.98
N CYS A 58 -5.84 1.70 -1.86
CA CYS A 58 -6.02 1.15 -0.51
C CYS A 58 -5.34 -0.21 -0.31
N GLU A 59 -4.24 -0.43 -1.03
CA GLU A 59 -3.47 -1.66 -1.07
C GLU A 59 -2.57 -1.84 0.16
N ASN A 60 -2.23 -0.74 0.84
CA ASN A 60 -1.38 -0.76 2.02
C ASN A 60 -2.26 -0.88 3.26
N ALA A 61 -1.97 -1.83 4.14
CA ALA A 61 -2.58 -1.88 5.45
C ALA A 61 -1.78 -0.96 6.40
N ASP A 62 -2.37 0.19 6.75
CA ASP A 62 -1.91 1.08 7.81
C ASP A 62 -2.28 0.46 9.16
N ASN A 63 -1.64 -0.67 9.48
CA ASN A 63 -1.93 -1.37 10.71
C ASN A 63 -1.32 -0.65 11.89
N GLN A 64 -2.07 0.27 12.49
CA GLN A 64 -1.63 1.00 13.67
C GLN A 64 -1.64 0.18 14.98
N THR A 65 -1.66 -1.15 14.90
CA THR A 65 -1.83 -2.02 16.07
C THR A 65 -1.02 -3.31 15.95
N CYS A 66 -0.76 -3.92 17.10
CA CYS A 66 -0.05 -5.20 17.17
C CYS A 66 -0.90 -6.42 16.81
N ASP A 67 -2.18 -6.26 16.46
CA ASP A 67 -3.08 -7.36 16.12
C ASP A 67 -2.66 -8.09 14.83
N PHE A 68 -2.03 -7.37 13.90
CA PHE A 68 -1.55 -7.92 12.63
C PHE A 68 -0.06 -8.28 12.64
N ASN A 69 0.66 -7.93 13.71
CA ASN A 69 2.07 -8.20 13.99
C ASN A 69 2.94 -8.47 12.74
N PHE A 70 3.41 -7.40 12.09
CA PHE A 70 4.38 -7.50 10.99
C PHE A 70 5.82 -7.69 11.46
N CYS A 71 6.05 -7.78 12.77
CA CYS A 71 7.37 -7.89 13.33
C CYS A 71 7.95 -9.30 13.05
N GLU A 72 9.08 -9.36 12.35
CA GLU A 72 9.75 -10.58 11.89
C GLU A 72 10.76 -11.12 12.91
N ASN A 73 11.33 -12.30 12.66
CA ASN A 73 12.45 -12.84 13.43
C ASN A 73 12.20 -13.02 14.95
N ASN A 74 10.97 -13.39 15.34
CA ASN A 74 10.54 -13.52 16.75
C ASN A 74 10.67 -12.22 17.57
N SER A 75 10.55 -11.07 16.92
CA SER A 75 10.46 -9.79 17.61
C SER A 75 9.11 -9.62 18.31
N THR A 76 9.09 -8.70 19.29
CA THR A 76 7.89 -8.39 20.07
C THR A 76 7.26 -7.10 19.55
N CYS A 77 6.00 -7.15 19.12
CA CYS A 77 5.27 -5.94 18.77
C CYS A 77 4.82 -5.22 20.04
N VAL A 78 5.03 -3.90 20.07
CA VAL A 78 4.59 -3.01 21.15
C VAL A 78 3.85 -1.81 20.55
N GLU A 79 2.58 -1.62 20.95
CA GLU A 79 1.81 -0.43 20.55
C GLU A 79 2.52 0.85 21.00
N SER A 80 2.64 1.80 20.07
CA SER A 80 3.41 3.02 20.26
C SER A 80 2.77 4.18 19.51
N ASN A 81 2.24 5.14 20.25
CA ASN A 81 1.70 6.38 19.69
C ASN A 81 2.78 7.38 19.25
N THR A 82 4.06 7.00 19.29
CA THR A 82 5.19 7.87 18.91
C THR A 82 5.65 7.63 17.48
N THR A 83 5.24 6.54 16.85
CA THR A 83 5.51 6.21 15.46
C THR A 83 4.29 6.48 14.60
N SER A 84 4.51 6.83 13.33
CA SER A 84 3.45 6.98 12.33
C SER A 84 2.65 5.69 12.12
N ASP A 85 3.25 4.55 12.43
CA ASP A 85 2.65 3.23 12.25
C ASP A 85 1.96 2.74 13.52
N GLY A 86 1.85 3.54 14.60
CA GLY A 86 1.09 3.16 15.80
C GLY A 86 1.67 2.00 16.63
N TYR A 87 2.77 1.38 16.18
CA TYR A 87 3.52 0.36 16.93
C TYR A 87 5.03 0.41 16.63
N ILE A 88 5.80 -0.32 17.43
CA ILE A 88 7.22 -0.56 17.29
C ILE A 88 7.48 -2.07 17.42
N CYS A 89 8.41 -2.59 16.62
CA CYS A 89 8.94 -3.94 16.79
C CYS A 89 10.21 -3.91 17.66
N GLU A 90 10.18 -4.59 18.81
CA GLU A 90 11.36 -4.82 19.64
C GLU A 90 12.18 -5.98 19.05
N CYS A 91 13.28 -5.62 18.38
CA CYS A 91 14.14 -6.57 17.69
C CYS A 91 15.05 -7.34 18.66
N PRO A 92 15.20 -8.67 18.48
CA PRO A 92 16.18 -9.45 19.22
C PRO A 92 17.61 -9.10 18.81
N ASP A 93 18.58 -9.44 19.67
CA ASP A 93 20.00 -9.20 19.42
C ASP A 93 20.44 -9.76 18.04
N GLY A 94 21.06 -8.91 17.23
CA GLY A 94 21.49 -9.26 15.88
C GLY A 94 20.44 -9.03 14.80
N PHE A 95 19.33 -8.34 15.09
CA PHE A 95 18.34 -7.91 14.10
C PHE A 95 18.03 -6.41 14.20
N SER A 96 17.73 -5.81 13.05
CA SER A 96 17.39 -4.39 12.91
C SER A 96 16.39 -4.16 11.78
N GLY A 97 15.85 -2.94 11.68
CA GLY A 97 14.79 -2.57 10.73
C GLY A 97 13.48 -2.22 11.42
N GLN A 98 12.53 -1.66 10.67
CA GLN A 98 11.21 -1.27 11.20
C GLN A 98 10.40 -2.49 11.65
N TYR A 99 10.59 -3.60 10.96
CA TYR A 99 9.92 -4.88 11.20
C TYR A 99 10.91 -5.94 11.68
N CYS A 100 12.11 -5.56 12.11
CA CYS A 100 13.19 -6.48 12.50
C CYS A 100 13.60 -7.45 11.39
N GLU A 101 13.50 -7.02 10.14
CA GLU A 101 13.71 -7.83 8.94
C GLU A 101 15.18 -8.02 8.55
N ASN A 102 16.08 -7.18 9.05
CA ASN A 102 17.51 -7.20 8.71
C ASN A 102 18.29 -7.94 9.80
N ALA A 103 19.18 -8.86 9.39
CA ALA A 103 20.13 -9.49 10.30
C ALA A 103 21.44 -8.69 10.34
N ASP A 104 21.80 -8.19 11.51
CA ASP A 104 23.07 -7.51 11.78
C ASP A 104 24.17 -8.57 11.91
N ASN A 105 24.92 -8.78 10.82
CA ASN A 105 25.96 -9.80 10.70
C ASN A 105 27.36 -9.16 10.65
#